data_AF-A0A0J8R354-F1
#
_entry.id   AF-A0A0J8R354-F1
#
_cell.length_a   1.000
_cell.length_b   1.000
_cell.length_c   1.000
_cell.angle_alpha   90.00
_cell.angle_beta   90.00
_cell.angle_gamma   90.00
#
_symmetry.space_group_name_H-M   'P 1'
#
loop_
_entity.id
_entity.type
_entity.pdbx_description
1 polymer ?
#
loop_
_entity_poly.entity_id
_entity_poly.type
_entity_poly.pdbx_seq_one_letter_code
_entity_poly.pdbx_strand_id
1 'polypeptide(L)'
;MAAKAIIFHPLILAVSILFFLTSVKLLYTGSLSDVILMMSTWVGYSVMLLLIVKSMLRGYSDVIERVGSWPWLSGNSITGASHKRDEILVAKENGEVVGVLVLRIAKAMTSPDMLGVRPRSSRRKSSARWTGIIRAWTVKRTYRFRGIGTRLLTDVVANCRLRTLDGPIFADDHANSVKPLPMMFNTVFEKQEKWARAFLEQIILAKRSR
;
A
#
# COMPACT_ATOMS: atom_id res chain seq x y z
N MET A 1 -9.58 -1.74 1.67
CA MET A 1 -9.12 -1.54 0.27
C MET A 1 -9.06 -2.90 -0.43
N ALA A 2 -8.33 -3.88 0.13
CA ALA A 2 -8.24 -5.25 -0.40
C ALA A 2 -9.58 -5.94 -0.72
N ALA A 3 -10.52 -5.99 0.24
CA ALA A 3 -11.83 -6.60 0.00
C ALA A 3 -12.59 -5.97 -1.20
N LYS A 4 -12.52 -4.64 -1.34
CA LYS A 4 -13.12 -3.94 -2.48
C LYS A 4 -12.44 -4.31 -3.80
N ALA A 5 -11.11 -4.40 -3.82
CA ALA A 5 -10.37 -4.77 -5.02
C ALA A 5 -10.71 -6.18 -5.51
N ILE A 6 -11.01 -7.10 -4.59
CA ILE A 6 -11.45 -8.46 -4.92
C ILE A 6 -12.89 -8.43 -5.45
N ILE A 7 -13.83 -7.88 -4.68
CA ILE A 7 -15.26 -7.89 -5.02
C ILE A 7 -15.55 -7.19 -6.35
N PHE A 8 -14.88 -6.06 -6.63
CA PHE A 8 -15.08 -5.32 -7.89
C PHE A 8 -14.16 -5.81 -9.03
N HIS A 9 -13.50 -6.95 -8.87
CA HIS A 9 -12.70 -7.51 -9.96
C HIS A 9 -13.63 -8.02 -11.08
N PRO A 10 -13.39 -7.67 -12.36
CA PRO A 10 -14.28 -7.99 -13.47
C PRO A 10 -14.55 -9.50 -13.61
N LEU A 11 -13.57 -10.35 -13.30
CA LEU A 11 -13.75 -11.80 -13.29
C LEU A 11 -14.77 -12.27 -12.25
N ILE A 12 -14.73 -11.73 -11.02
CA ILE A 12 -15.66 -12.14 -9.96
C ILE A 12 -17.07 -11.69 -10.29
N LEU A 13 -17.21 -10.46 -10.83
CA LEU A 13 -18.49 -9.97 -11.32
C LEU A 13 -19.03 -10.83 -12.47
N ALA A 14 -18.20 -11.16 -13.46
CA ALA A 14 -18.59 -12.00 -14.59
C ALA A 14 -19.06 -13.40 -14.12
N VAL A 15 -18.32 -14.05 -13.22
CA VAL A 15 -18.71 -15.35 -12.66
C VAL A 15 -20.02 -15.24 -11.86
N SER A 16 -20.20 -14.18 -11.08
CA SER A 16 -21.45 -13.96 -10.33
C SER A 16 -22.66 -13.73 -11.25
N ILE A 17 -22.48 -12.98 -12.35
CA ILE A 17 -23.53 -12.74 -13.35
C ILE A 17 -23.86 -14.04 -14.09
N LEU A 18 -22.84 -14.81 -14.48
CA LEU A 18 -23.03 -16.09 -15.14
C LEU A 18 -23.78 -17.09 -14.23
N PHE A 19 -23.42 -17.15 -12.95
CA PHE A 19 -24.12 -17.98 -11.96
C PHE A 19 -25.60 -17.54 -11.81
N PHE A 20 -25.86 -16.23 -11.79
CA PHE A 20 -27.22 -15.71 -11.75
C PHE A 20 -28.02 -16.12 -12.99
N LEU A 21 -27.49 -15.89 -14.19
CA LEU A 21 -28.16 -16.20 -15.46
C LEU A 21 -28.40 -17.70 -15.65
N THR A 22 -27.43 -18.54 -15.25
CA THR A 22 -27.59 -20.01 -15.31
C THR A 22 -28.63 -20.50 -14.30
N SER A 23 -28.65 -19.94 -13.09
CA SER A 23 -29.67 -20.26 -12.08
C SER A 23 -31.07 -19.90 -12.56
N VAL A 24 -31.25 -18.70 -13.13
CA VAL A 24 -32.54 -18.28 -13.72
C VAL A 24 -32.95 -19.22 -14.86
N LYS A 25 -32.04 -19.55 -15.77
CA LYS A 25 -32.37 -20.41 -16.91
C LYS A 25 -32.72 -21.85 -16.52
N LEU A 26 -32.06 -22.41 -15.50
CA LEU A 26 -32.20 -23.81 -15.13
C LEU A 26 -33.35 -24.06 -14.14
N LEU A 27 -33.60 -23.11 -13.24
CA LEU A 27 -34.52 -23.30 -12.12
C LEU A 27 -35.88 -22.63 -12.33
N TYR A 28 -35.97 -21.61 -13.20
CA TYR A 28 -37.21 -20.85 -13.34
C TYR A 28 -38.20 -21.54 -14.30
N THR A 29 -39.12 -22.31 -13.75
CA THR A 29 -40.28 -22.88 -14.47
C THR A 29 -41.59 -22.14 -14.22
N GLY A 30 -41.56 -21.01 -13.51
CA GLY A 30 -42.71 -20.12 -13.28
C GLY A 30 -43.51 -20.40 -12.00
N SER A 31 -43.05 -21.32 -11.14
CA SER A 31 -43.69 -21.61 -9.86
C SER A 31 -43.09 -20.81 -8.69
N LEU A 32 -43.87 -20.57 -7.63
CA LEU A 32 -43.39 -19.92 -6.40
C LEU A 32 -42.28 -20.73 -5.70
N SER A 33 -42.31 -22.06 -5.82
CA SER A 33 -41.29 -22.96 -5.25
C SER A 33 -39.92 -22.71 -5.89
N ASP A 34 -39.89 -22.50 -7.21
CA ASP A 34 -38.67 -22.24 -7.97
C ASP A 34 -38.00 -20.93 -7.57
N VAL A 35 -38.82 -19.90 -7.30
CA VAL A 35 -38.35 -18.59 -6.83
C VAL A 35 -37.70 -18.72 -5.46
N ILE A 36 -38.32 -19.48 -4.54
CA ILE A 36 -37.75 -19.73 -3.20
C ILE A 36 -36.42 -20.49 -3.32
N LEU A 37 -36.37 -21.51 -4.18
CA LEU A 37 -35.15 -22.29 -4.41
C LEU A 37 -34.02 -21.42 -4.99
N MET A 38 -34.33 -20.57 -5.98
CA MET A 38 -33.37 -19.64 -6.59
C MET A 38 -32.81 -18.62 -5.59
N MET A 39 -33.65 -18.09 -4.71
CA MET A 39 -33.19 -17.17 -3.66
C MET A 39 -32.27 -17.88 -2.66
N SER A 40 -32.58 -19.13 -2.29
CA SER A 40 -31.73 -19.91 -1.38
C SER A 40 -30.35 -20.23 -1.96
N THR A 41 -30.27 -20.60 -3.24
CA THR A 41 -29.00 -20.88 -3.93
C THR A 41 -28.16 -19.63 -4.10
N TRP A 42 -28.80 -18.48 -4.37
CA TRP A 42 -28.11 -17.19 -4.43
C TRP A 42 -27.52 -16.76 -3.07
N VAL A 43 -28.26 -16.96 -1.98
CA VAL A 43 -27.77 -16.72 -0.62
C VAL A 43 -26.59 -17.63 -0.33
N GLY A 44 -26.70 -18.93 -0.64
CA GLY A 44 -25.61 -19.90 -0.46
C GLY A 44 -24.35 -19.53 -1.23
N TYR A 45 -24.50 -19.15 -2.51
CA TYR A 45 -23.39 -18.68 -3.35
C TYR A 45 -22.75 -17.42 -2.78
N SER A 46 -23.55 -16.45 -2.34
CA SER A 46 -23.06 -15.19 -1.74
C SER A 46 -22.27 -15.44 -0.46
N VAL A 47 -22.78 -16.32 0.43
CA VAL A 47 -22.07 -16.72 1.65
C VAL A 47 -20.76 -17.41 1.31
N MET A 48 -20.75 -18.33 0.34
CA MET A 48 -19.53 -19.02 -0.06
C MET A 48 -18.49 -18.07 -0.65
N LEU A 49 -18.90 -17.11 -1.49
CA LEU A 49 -18.02 -16.08 -2.02
C LEU A 49 -17.41 -15.23 -0.90
N LEU A 50 -18.20 -14.83 0.10
CA LEU A 50 -17.70 -14.08 1.26
C LEU A 50 -16.70 -14.88 2.09
N LEU A 51 -16.90 -16.19 2.25
CA LEU A 51 -15.96 -17.08 2.94
C LEU A 51 -14.63 -17.19 2.19
N ILE A 52 -14.66 -17.30 0.86
CA ILE A 52 -13.46 -17.30 0.02
C ILE A 52 -12.72 -15.97 0.17
N VAL A 53 -13.40 -14.84 0.04
CA VAL A 53 -12.80 -13.50 0.22
C VAL A 53 -12.20 -13.38 1.62
N LYS A 54 -12.90 -13.82 2.67
CA LYS A 54 -12.39 -13.81 4.05
C LYS A 54 -11.13 -14.66 4.18
N SER A 55 -11.09 -15.84 3.56
CA SER A 55 -9.92 -16.70 3.56
C SER A 55 -8.71 -16.02 2.89
N MET A 56 -8.93 -15.41 1.71
CA MET A 56 -7.87 -14.66 1.01
C MET A 56 -7.36 -13.45 1.81
N LEU A 57 -8.22 -12.83 2.61
CA LEU A 57 -7.84 -11.71 3.48
C LEU A 57 -7.06 -12.14 4.73
N ARG A 58 -7.05 -13.43 5.11
CA ARG A 58 -6.27 -13.91 6.27
C ARG A 58 -4.78 -13.58 6.14
N GLY A 59 -4.22 -13.68 4.93
CA GLY A 59 -2.83 -13.30 4.68
C GLY A 59 -2.51 -11.83 4.96
N TYR A 60 -3.51 -10.93 4.97
CA TYR A 60 -3.29 -9.55 5.43
C TYR A 60 -3.23 -9.42 6.95
N SER A 61 -3.85 -10.33 7.70
CA SER A 61 -3.77 -10.34 9.17
C SER A 61 -2.33 -10.52 9.62
N ASP A 62 -1.64 -11.51 9.05
CA ASP A 62 -0.24 -11.81 9.35
C ASP A 62 0.68 -10.63 8.99
N VAL A 63 0.38 -9.95 7.88
CA VAL A 63 1.11 -8.75 7.45
C VAL A 63 0.90 -7.59 8.42
N ILE A 64 -0.34 -7.38 8.88
CA ILE A 64 -0.65 -6.33 9.86
C ILE A 64 0.06 -6.61 11.18
N GLU A 65 0.04 -7.85 11.66
CA GLU A 65 0.70 -8.25 12.89
C GLU A 65 2.22 -8.08 12.79
N ARG A 66 2.81 -8.50 11.66
CA ARG A 66 4.23 -8.29 11.38
C ARG A 66 4.60 -6.81 11.36
N VAL A 67 3.88 -5.97 10.61
CA VAL A 67 4.18 -4.53 10.48
C VAL A 67 3.89 -3.75 11.77
N GLY A 68 2.91 -4.19 12.57
CA GLY A 68 2.58 -3.60 13.87
C GLY A 68 3.59 -3.92 14.99
N SER A 69 4.51 -4.86 14.75
CA SER A 69 5.45 -5.33 15.75
C SER A 69 6.70 -4.42 15.87
N TRP A 70 7.19 -4.23 17.10
CA TRP A 70 8.47 -3.54 17.34
C TRP A 70 9.66 -4.13 16.56
N PRO A 71 9.77 -5.47 16.39
CA PRO A 71 10.79 -6.08 15.53
C PRO A 71 10.80 -5.57 14.10
N TRP A 72 9.62 -5.30 13.49
CA TRP A 72 9.57 -4.72 12.14
C TRP A 72 10.11 -3.30 12.12
N LEU A 73 9.75 -2.49 13.13
CA LEU A 73 10.27 -1.13 13.28
C LEU A 73 11.79 -1.13 13.51
N SER A 74 12.31 -2.01 14.38
CA SER A 74 13.74 -2.11 14.67
C SER A 74 14.55 -2.87 13.61
N GLY A 75 13.89 -3.62 12.72
CA GLY A 75 14.54 -4.52 11.77
C GLY A 75 15.36 -3.76 10.73
N ASN A 76 16.50 -4.32 10.33
CA ASN A 76 17.39 -3.76 9.30
C ASN A 76 16.83 -4.03 7.90
N SER A 77 15.82 -3.26 7.51
CA SER A 77 15.11 -3.36 6.23
C SER A 77 15.92 -2.78 5.05
N ILE A 78 17.03 -2.11 5.32
CA ILE A 78 17.88 -1.48 4.31
C ILE A 78 19.26 -2.12 4.34
N THR A 79 19.71 -2.57 3.17
CA THR A 79 21.08 -3.02 2.92
C THR A 79 22.04 -1.83 3.02
N GLY A 80 22.68 -1.63 4.18
CA GLY A 80 23.72 -0.61 4.36
C GLY A 80 23.91 -0.14 5.81
N ALA A 81 24.86 0.76 6.01
CA ALA A 81 25.03 1.49 7.27
C ALA A 81 23.84 2.43 7.47
N SER A 82 22.88 2.03 8.31
CA SER A 82 21.71 2.83 8.66
C SER A 82 21.87 3.45 10.04
N HIS A 83 21.40 4.68 10.19
CA HIS A 83 21.26 5.29 11.50
C HIS A 83 20.20 4.49 12.29
N LYS A 84 20.59 3.93 13.44
CA LYS A 84 19.80 2.90 14.16
C LYS A 84 18.45 3.37 14.73
N ARG A 85 18.07 4.64 14.55
CA ARG A 85 16.83 5.22 15.09
C ARG A 85 15.92 5.65 13.95
N ASP A 86 14.72 5.08 13.92
CA ASP A 86 13.64 5.50 13.04
C ASP A 86 12.99 6.76 13.62
N GLU A 87 12.82 7.78 12.79
CA GLU A 87 12.07 8.98 13.12
C GLU A 87 10.61 8.77 12.73
N ILE A 88 9.71 8.91 13.70
CA ILE A 88 8.27 8.73 13.47
C ILE A 88 7.61 10.11 13.50
N LEU A 89 7.04 10.51 12.38
CA LEU A 89 6.21 11.70 12.27
C LEU A 89 4.75 11.30 12.43
N VAL A 90 4.06 11.96 13.36
CA VAL A 90 2.66 11.68 13.69
C VAL A 90 1.82 12.92 13.44
N ALA A 91 0.76 12.77 12.67
CA ALA A 91 -0.27 13.78 12.52
C ALA A 91 -1.38 13.50 13.53
N LYS A 92 -1.68 14.50 14.37
CA LYS A 92 -2.71 14.44 15.40
C LYS A 92 -3.80 15.46 15.11
N GLU A 93 -5.06 15.03 15.18
CA GLU A 93 -6.24 15.90 15.04
C GLU A 93 -7.22 15.56 16.18
N ASN A 94 -7.68 16.57 16.93
CA ASN A 94 -8.60 16.42 18.06
C ASN A 94 -8.17 15.38 19.12
N GLY A 95 -6.89 15.32 19.47
CA GLY A 95 -6.44 14.33 20.45
C GLY A 95 -6.11 12.95 19.86
N GLU A 96 -6.50 12.67 18.62
CA GLU A 96 -6.35 11.36 17.98
C GLU A 96 -5.21 11.35 16.94
N VAL A 97 -4.45 10.26 16.89
CA VAL A 97 -3.46 10.01 15.83
C VAL A 97 -4.18 9.63 14.53
N VAL A 98 -4.09 10.51 13.53
CA VAL A 98 -4.80 10.37 12.26
C VAL A 98 -3.89 9.98 11.09
N GLY A 99 -2.57 10.17 11.22
CA GLY A 99 -1.61 9.76 10.21
C GLY A 99 -0.22 9.53 10.80
N VAL A 100 0.54 8.63 10.20
CA VAL A 100 1.89 8.25 10.64
C VAL A 100 2.79 8.11 9.43
N LEU A 101 4.03 8.57 9.58
CA LEU A 101 5.12 8.35 8.63
C LEU A 101 6.37 7.92 9.39
N VAL A 102 7.01 6.85 8.95
CA VAL A 102 8.27 6.34 9.52
C VAL A 102 9.40 6.60 8.54
N LEU A 103 10.38 7.39 8.97
CA LEU A 103 11.56 7.79 8.21
C LEU A 103 12.81 7.17 8.85
N ARG A 104 13.66 6.57 8.02
CA ARG A 104 14.97 6.08 8.44
C ARG A 104 16.05 6.72 7.59
N ILE A 105 17.10 7.21 8.22
CA ILE A 105 18.25 7.77 7.52
C ILE A 105 19.24 6.64 7.26
N ALA A 106 19.59 6.40 6.01
CA ALA A 106 20.54 5.37 5.62
C ALA A 106 21.55 5.90 4.62
N LYS A 107 22.75 5.35 4.65
CA LYS A 107 23.78 5.64 3.66
C LYS A 107 23.48 4.81 2.42
N ALA A 108 23.21 5.45 1.28
CA ALA A 108 23.07 4.74 0.02
C ALA A 108 24.43 4.12 -0.34
N MET A 109 24.59 2.81 -0.12
CA MET A 109 25.69 2.09 -0.73
C MET A 109 25.33 1.86 -2.18
N THR A 110 25.98 2.61 -3.08
CA THR A 110 26.14 2.21 -4.47
C THR A 110 26.86 0.87 -4.49
N SER A 111 26.10 -0.22 -4.40
CA SER A 111 26.53 -1.53 -4.85
C SER A 111 26.13 -1.65 -6.32
N PRO A 112 26.96 -2.26 -7.19
CA PRO A 112 26.75 -2.22 -8.65
C PRO A 112 25.53 -3.01 -9.16
N ASP A 113 24.80 -3.73 -8.30
CA ASP A 113 23.82 -4.75 -8.71
C ASP A 113 22.34 -4.39 -8.52
N MET A 114 21.99 -3.18 -8.09
CA MET A 114 20.57 -2.78 -8.09
C MET A 114 20.13 -2.26 -9.47
N LEU A 115 19.67 -3.20 -10.30
CA LEU A 115 18.88 -2.96 -11.50
C LEU A 115 17.64 -2.11 -11.16
N GLY A 116 17.64 -0.82 -11.55
CA GLY A 116 16.38 -0.10 -11.76
C GLY A 116 16.36 1.40 -11.54
N VAL A 117 17.25 1.97 -10.72
CA VAL A 117 17.27 3.42 -10.50
C VAL A 117 18.56 3.99 -11.05
N ARG A 118 18.53 4.45 -12.32
CA ARG A 118 19.63 5.23 -12.89
C ARG A 118 19.83 6.48 -12.03
N PRO A 119 21.00 6.68 -11.38
CA PRO A 119 21.31 7.94 -10.75
C PRO A 119 21.40 9.00 -11.85
N ARG A 120 20.49 9.98 -11.80
CA ARG A 120 20.52 11.14 -12.69
C ARG A 120 21.76 11.96 -12.31
N SER A 121 22.80 11.87 -13.16
CA SER A 121 24.09 12.59 -13.13
C SER A 121 25.30 11.76 -12.65
N SER A 122 25.94 11.10 -13.61
CA SER A 122 27.27 10.51 -13.52
C SER A 122 28.38 11.58 -13.57
N ARG A 123 28.49 12.46 -12.56
CA ARG A 123 29.71 13.29 -12.42
C ARG A 123 29.96 13.89 -11.04
N ARG A 124 29.72 13.18 -9.93
CA ARG A 124 30.31 13.56 -8.63
C ARG A 124 30.83 12.34 -7.87
N LYS A 125 32.10 12.46 -7.48
CA LYS A 125 32.96 11.48 -6.83
C LYS A 125 32.32 10.87 -5.57
N SER A 126 32.44 9.54 -5.47
CA SER A 126 32.49 8.65 -4.30
C SER A 126 32.38 9.21 -2.86
N SER A 127 31.29 9.90 -2.52
CA SER A 127 30.85 9.95 -1.13
C SER A 127 29.47 9.32 -1.06
N ALA A 128 29.37 8.16 -0.41
CA ALA A 128 28.08 7.52 -0.18
C ALA A 128 27.22 8.51 0.64
N ARG A 129 26.17 9.02 0.01
CA ARG A 129 25.36 10.11 0.52
C ARG A 129 24.28 9.54 1.45
N TRP A 130 23.94 10.31 2.46
CA TRP A 130 22.85 9.98 3.37
C TRP A 130 21.52 10.31 2.69
N THR A 131 20.60 9.36 2.73
CA THR A 131 19.29 9.43 2.08
C THR A 131 18.21 9.14 3.12
N GLY A 132 17.09 9.85 3.04
CA GLY A 132 15.91 9.55 3.85
C GLY A 132 15.13 8.41 3.21
N ILE A 133 14.81 7.37 3.97
CA ILE A 133 14.07 6.21 3.49
C ILE A 133 12.74 6.13 4.24
N ILE A 134 11.63 6.28 3.52
CA ILE A 134 10.28 6.19 4.06
C ILE A 134 9.88 4.71 4.10
N ARG A 135 9.76 4.17 5.31
CA ARG A 135 9.38 2.76 5.56
C ARG A 135 7.89 2.56 5.74
N ALA A 136 7.18 3.58 6.20
CA ALA A 136 5.73 3.58 6.28
C ALA A 136 5.17 4.98 6.05
N TRP A 137 4.04 5.03 5.38
CA TRP A 137 3.23 6.24 5.22
C TRP A 137 1.77 5.82 5.17
N THR A 138 0.98 6.29 6.12
CA THR A 138 -0.44 5.94 6.21
C THR A 138 -1.26 7.03 6.86
N VAL A 139 -2.53 7.09 6.47
CA VAL A 139 -3.55 7.98 7.04
C VAL A 139 -4.80 7.15 7.32
N LYS A 140 -5.40 7.37 8.49
CA LYS A 140 -6.65 6.75 8.93
C LYS A 140 -7.74 7.01 7.90
N ARG A 141 -8.53 5.98 7.58
CA ARG A 141 -9.46 5.99 6.44
C ARG A 141 -10.45 7.17 6.47
N THR A 142 -10.97 7.52 7.64
CA THR A 142 -11.91 8.65 7.85
C THR A 142 -11.28 10.02 7.61
N TYR A 143 -9.95 10.11 7.67
CA TYR A 143 -9.17 11.34 7.53
C TYR A 143 -8.42 11.42 6.20
N ARG A 144 -8.62 10.45 5.30
CA ARG A 144 -8.08 10.50 3.94
C ARG A 144 -8.75 11.63 3.15
N PHE A 145 -8.05 12.12 2.11
CA PHE A 145 -8.49 13.23 1.26
C PHE A 145 -8.58 14.60 1.94
N ARG A 146 -8.11 14.73 3.19
CA ARG A 146 -7.99 16.02 3.91
C ARG A 146 -6.61 16.68 3.80
N GLY A 147 -5.74 16.18 2.90
CA GLY A 147 -4.38 16.70 2.73
C GLY A 147 -3.36 16.30 3.82
N ILE A 148 -3.76 15.56 4.87
CA ILE A 148 -2.86 15.13 5.96
C ILE A 148 -1.65 14.33 5.44
N GLY A 149 -1.88 13.40 4.50
CA GLY A 149 -0.81 12.61 3.91
C GLY A 149 0.20 13.46 3.13
N THR A 150 -0.29 14.45 2.38
CA THR A 150 0.54 15.42 1.64
C THR A 150 1.40 16.25 2.59
N ARG A 151 0.82 16.70 3.70
CA ARG A 151 1.52 17.47 4.72
C ARG A 151 2.65 16.66 5.37
N LEU A 152 2.38 15.42 5.76
CA LEU A 152 3.41 14.51 6.29
C LEU A 152 4.59 14.34 5.31
N LEU A 153 4.31 14.12 4.02
CA LEU A 153 5.38 14.01 3.02
C LEU A 153 6.14 15.33 2.83
N THR A 154 5.44 16.46 2.85
CA THR A 154 6.05 17.79 2.73
C THR A 154 6.98 18.08 3.90
N ASP A 155 6.56 17.74 5.12
CA ASP A 155 7.35 17.93 6.35
C ASP A 155 8.60 17.05 6.34
N VAL A 156 8.50 15.81 5.83
CA VAL A 156 9.65 14.92 5.63
C VAL A 156 10.62 15.47 4.60
N VAL A 157 10.14 15.96 3.46
CA VAL A 157 10.99 16.58 2.44
C VAL A 157 11.73 17.79 3.01
N ALA A 158 11.07 18.60 3.84
CA ALA A 158 11.70 19.71 4.54
C ALA A 158 12.77 19.23 5.55
N ASN A 159 12.46 18.23 6.38
CA ASN A 159 13.40 17.65 7.35
C ASN A 159 14.64 17.06 6.65
N CYS A 160 14.47 16.32 5.54
CA CYS A 160 15.58 15.79 4.75
C CYS A 160 16.48 16.90 4.20
N ARG A 161 15.92 18.04 3.78
CA ARG A 161 16.68 19.18 3.27
C ARG A 161 17.44 19.91 4.37
N LEU A 162 16.82 20.14 5.53
CA LEU A 162 17.49 20.73 6.69
C LEU A 162 18.73 19.94 7.10
N ARG A 163 18.69 18.61 6.91
CA ARG A 163 19.79 17.69 7.20
C ARG A 163 20.71 17.40 6.01
N THR A 164 20.59 18.17 4.93
CA THR A 164 21.40 18.04 3.70
C THR A 164 21.44 16.62 3.11
N LEU A 165 20.36 15.87 3.26
CA LEU A 165 20.18 14.55 2.66
C LEU A 165 19.86 14.68 1.16
N ASP A 166 20.20 13.65 0.38
CA ASP A 166 19.89 13.62 -1.07
C ASP A 166 18.39 13.68 -1.37
N GLY A 167 17.56 13.29 -0.40
CA GLY A 167 16.11 13.37 -0.45
C GLY A 167 15.44 12.14 0.16
N PRO A 168 14.12 12.20 0.38
CA PRO A 168 13.36 11.04 0.80
C PRO A 168 13.02 10.13 -0.40
N ILE A 169 13.18 8.82 -0.23
CA ILE A 169 12.72 7.76 -1.15
C ILE A 169 11.88 6.75 -0.39
N PHE A 170 10.94 6.08 -1.05
CA PHE A 170 10.22 4.95 -0.43
C PHE A 170 11.12 3.71 -0.39
N ALA A 171 11.12 2.98 0.74
CA ALA A 171 11.78 1.69 0.84
C ALA A 171 11.13 0.66 -0.09
N ASP A 172 11.90 -0.25 -0.68
CA ASP A 172 11.35 -1.34 -1.49
C ASP A 172 10.49 -2.30 -0.66
N ASP A 173 10.84 -2.47 0.61
CA ASP A 173 10.15 -3.33 1.57
C ASP A 173 9.25 -2.55 2.56
N HIS A 174 8.72 -1.40 2.13
CA HIS A 174 7.86 -0.56 2.98
C HIS A 174 6.59 -1.29 3.45
N ALA A 175 5.93 -0.80 4.51
CA ALA A 175 4.73 -1.41 5.11
C ALA A 175 3.63 -1.81 4.11
N ASN A 176 3.43 -1.02 3.04
CA ASN A 176 2.42 -1.28 2.02
C ASN A 176 2.92 -2.10 0.80
N SER A 177 4.15 -2.63 0.83
CA SER A 177 4.78 -3.30 -0.32
C SER A 177 4.35 -4.76 -0.44
N VAL A 178 3.99 -5.37 0.71
CA VAL A 178 3.60 -6.76 0.80
C VAL A 178 2.24 -6.99 0.14
N LYS A 179 2.22 -7.91 -0.82
CA LYS A 179 1.04 -8.24 -1.63
C LYS A 179 0.70 -9.73 -1.44
N PRO A 180 -0.03 -10.09 -0.38
CA PRO A 180 -0.37 -11.49 -0.08
C PRO A 180 -1.47 -12.04 -1.01
N LEU A 181 -2.12 -11.19 -1.81
CA LEU A 181 -3.15 -11.63 -2.76
C LEU A 181 -2.53 -12.21 -4.03
N PRO A 182 -3.26 -13.10 -4.72
CA PRO A 182 -2.91 -13.54 -6.06
C PRO A 182 -2.71 -12.38 -7.02
N MET A 183 -1.77 -12.54 -7.96
CA MET A 183 -1.30 -11.50 -8.87
C MET A 183 -2.41 -10.73 -9.60
N MET A 184 -3.51 -11.42 -9.94
CA MET A 184 -4.67 -10.83 -10.63
C MET A 184 -5.29 -9.66 -9.84
N PHE A 185 -5.24 -9.68 -8.50
CA PHE A 185 -5.80 -8.64 -7.64
C PHE A 185 -4.79 -7.54 -7.26
N ASN A 186 -3.51 -7.71 -7.62
CA ASN A 186 -2.43 -6.80 -7.20
C ASN A 186 -2.33 -5.53 -8.04
N THR A 187 -2.97 -5.50 -9.22
CA THR A 187 -2.92 -4.38 -10.17
C THR A 187 -3.33 -3.04 -9.57
N VAL A 188 -4.35 -3.02 -8.70
CA VAL A 188 -4.79 -1.79 -8.01
C VAL A 188 -3.74 -1.29 -7.04
N PHE A 189 -3.08 -2.19 -6.32
CA PHE A 189 -2.03 -1.85 -5.36
C PHE A 189 -0.77 -1.35 -6.06
N GLU A 190 -0.39 -1.94 -7.19
CA GLU A 190 0.73 -1.47 -8.01
C GLU A 190 0.49 -0.07 -8.56
N LYS A 191 -0.73 0.21 -9.04
CA LYS A 191 -1.10 1.56 -9.49
C LYS A 191 -1.00 2.57 -8.35
N GLN A 192 -1.45 2.20 -7.14
CA GLN A 192 -1.35 3.06 -5.96
C GLN A 192 0.10 3.30 -5.52
N GLU A 193 0.94 2.27 -5.58
CA GLU A 193 2.38 2.37 -5.25
C GLU A 193 3.13 3.27 -6.25
N LYS A 194 2.89 3.08 -7.55
CA LYS A 194 3.41 3.95 -8.61
C LYS A 194 2.96 5.40 -8.42
N TRP A 195 1.68 5.60 -8.13
CA TRP A 195 1.13 6.92 -7.83
C TRP A 195 1.81 7.55 -6.61
N ALA A 196 2.01 6.79 -5.53
CA ALA A 196 2.65 7.28 -4.31
C ALA A 196 4.10 7.73 -4.56
N ARG A 197 4.89 6.94 -5.30
CA ARG A 197 6.26 7.31 -5.69
C ARG A 197 6.27 8.56 -6.56
N ALA A 198 5.44 8.62 -7.61
CA ALA A 198 5.35 9.80 -8.48
C ALA A 198 4.89 11.05 -7.71
N PHE A 199 3.98 10.91 -6.76
CA PHE A 199 3.50 12.00 -5.93
C PHE A 199 4.62 12.57 -5.03
N LEU A 200 5.45 11.71 -4.44
CA LEU A 200 6.62 12.15 -3.69
C LEU A 200 7.61 12.91 -4.57
N GLU A 201 7.89 12.42 -5.77
CA GLU A 201 8.75 13.11 -6.74
C GLU A 201 8.21 14.50 -7.09
N GLN A 202 6.89 14.62 -7.32
CA GLN A 202 6.24 15.92 -7.55
C GLN A 202 6.42 16.89 -6.38
N ILE A 203 6.27 16.42 -5.13
CA ILE A 203 6.48 17.26 -3.93
C ILE A 203 7.94 17.73 -3.85
N ILE A 204 8.90 16.84 -4.11
CA ILE A 204 10.33 17.17 -4.10
C ILE A 204 10.65 18.24 -5.15
N LEU A 205 10.10 18.11 -6.36
CA LEU A 205 10.28 19.07 -7.45
C LEU A 205 9.61 20.42 -7.14
N ALA A 206 8.36 20.42 -6.69
CA ALA A 206 7.61 21.64 -6.37
C ALA A 206 8.28 22.46 -5.25
N LYS A 207 8.92 21.79 -4.30
CA LYS A 207 9.70 22.45 -3.25
C LYS A 207 11.06 22.93 -3.75
N ARG A 208 11.61 22.42 -4.86
CA ARG A 208 12.91 22.84 -5.39
C ARG A 208 12.80 24.15 -6.18
N SER A 209 11.62 24.44 -6.73
CA SER A 209 11.33 25.67 -7.50
C SER A 209 10.92 26.87 -6.65
N ARG A 210 10.80 26.71 -5.33
CA ARG A 210 10.57 27.78 -4.35
C ARG A 210 11.83 27.95 -3.51
#